data_AF-A0A316Q1Z9-F1
#
_entry.id   AF-A0A316Q1Z9-F1
#
_cell.length_a   1.000
_cell.length_b   1.000
_cell.length_c   1.000
_cell.angle_alpha   90.00
_cell.angle_beta   90.00
_cell.angle_gamma   90.00
#
_symmetry.space_group_name_H-M   'P 1'
#
loop_
_entity.id
_entity.type
_entity.pdbx_description
1 polymer ?
#
loop_
_entity_poly.entity_id
_entity_poly.type
_entity_poly.pdbx_seq_one_letter_code
_entity_poly.pdbx_strand_id
1 'polypeptide(L)'
;MYRNQGYDFTITSSTAYDQKWIYGRNIYSNIDRIVDSIFANYLSRPGVRQPIFTSYCDGNRVTCEGLSQWGSRYLGEQGYTPIEIIRYYYGNDMYINSTQYISGVPSSWPGYDLTIGSSGQKVLQIQQHLNRIAENYPAIPTIAEDGIYGSGTAEAVRTFQRIFGLPATGIVDYPTWYKISAIYVGVTRISEPG
;
A
#
# COMPACT_ATOMS: atom_id res chain seq x y z
N MET A 1 20.90 -9.90 -3.20
CA MET A 1 20.62 -9.83 -4.64
C MET A 1 19.47 -10.77 -4.90
N TYR A 2 18.39 -10.29 -5.49
CA TYR A 2 17.21 -11.10 -5.80
C TYR A 2 17.30 -11.47 -7.28
N ARG A 3 17.52 -12.76 -7.58
CA ARG A 3 17.69 -13.23 -8.97
C ARG A 3 16.40 -13.03 -9.76
N ASN A 4 16.52 -12.84 -11.07
CA ASN A 4 15.36 -12.67 -11.95
C ASN A 4 14.48 -13.94 -11.88
N GLN A 5 13.32 -13.84 -11.27
CA GLN A 5 12.38 -14.97 -11.13
C GLN A 5 11.52 -15.09 -12.40
N GLY A 6 12.17 -15.17 -13.57
CA GLY A 6 11.50 -15.23 -14.87
C GLY A 6 11.18 -13.87 -15.52
N TYR A 7 11.61 -12.75 -14.92
CA TYR A 7 11.54 -11.42 -15.52
C TYR A 7 12.82 -11.08 -16.32
N ASP A 8 12.74 -10.10 -17.21
CA ASP A 8 13.88 -9.59 -18.01
C ASP A 8 14.85 -8.69 -17.21
N PHE A 9 14.55 -8.43 -15.94
CA PHE A 9 15.38 -7.64 -15.03
C PHE A 9 15.76 -8.40 -13.76
N THR A 10 16.88 -8.02 -13.14
CA THR A 10 17.35 -8.53 -11.84
C THR A 10 17.32 -7.41 -10.81
N ILE A 11 16.72 -7.63 -9.63
CA ILE A 11 16.78 -6.65 -8.53
C ILE A 11 18.07 -6.88 -7.76
N THR A 12 19.02 -5.97 -7.94
CA THR A 12 20.28 -5.97 -7.20
C THR A 12 20.09 -5.26 -5.85
N SER A 13 21.07 -5.39 -4.95
CA SER A 13 21.11 -4.58 -3.70
C SER A 13 22.29 -3.60 -3.76
N SER A 14 22.65 -3.19 -4.99
CA SER A 14 23.70 -2.22 -5.24
C SER A 14 23.07 -0.85 -5.36
N THR A 15 23.45 0.09 -4.48
CA THR A 15 22.96 1.48 -4.53
C THR A 15 23.38 2.24 -5.80
N ALA A 16 24.23 1.66 -6.63
CA ALA A 16 24.54 2.21 -7.96
C ALA A 16 23.40 1.98 -8.98
N TYR A 17 22.52 1.00 -8.74
CA TYR A 17 21.48 0.59 -9.69
C TYR A 17 20.09 0.44 -9.05
N ASP A 18 20.00 0.01 -7.78
CA ASP A 18 18.76 -0.27 -7.06
C ASP A 18 18.79 0.24 -5.61
N GLN A 19 17.62 0.38 -4.98
CA GLN A 19 17.55 0.62 -3.54
C GLN A 19 18.13 -0.56 -2.75
N LYS A 20 18.96 -0.27 -1.73
CA LYS A 20 19.65 -1.30 -0.94
C LYS A 20 18.69 -2.02 -0.01
N TRP A 21 18.39 -3.27 -0.34
CA TRP A 21 17.63 -4.18 0.51
C TRP A 21 18.55 -5.18 1.24
N ILE A 22 18.35 -5.38 2.55
CA ILE A 22 19.14 -6.29 3.38
C ILE A 22 18.21 -7.33 3.99
N TYR A 23 18.38 -8.59 3.60
CA TYR A 23 17.67 -9.74 4.16
C TYR A 23 17.97 -9.89 5.66
N GLY A 24 16.93 -10.11 6.48
CA GLY A 24 17.08 -10.38 7.92
C GLY A 24 17.29 -9.16 8.80
N ARG A 25 17.18 -7.92 8.30
CA ARG A 25 17.00 -6.75 9.17
C ARG A 25 15.59 -6.77 9.76
N ASN A 26 15.47 -6.43 11.05
CA ASN A 26 14.20 -6.37 11.78
C ASN A 26 13.15 -5.56 10.99
N ILE A 27 12.24 -6.28 10.34
CA ILE A 27 11.00 -5.72 9.81
C ILE A 27 10.07 -5.62 11.01
N TYR A 28 10.04 -4.43 11.62
CA TYR A 28 9.02 -4.15 12.61
C TYR A 28 7.66 -4.19 11.90
N SER A 29 6.68 -4.87 12.46
CA SER A 29 5.35 -5.07 11.85
C SER A 29 4.60 -3.77 11.53
N ASN A 30 4.98 -2.65 12.15
CA ASN A 30 4.52 -1.31 11.80
C ASN A 30 5.13 -0.77 10.50
N ILE A 31 6.37 -1.13 10.17
CA ILE A 31 7.06 -0.71 8.94
C ILE A 31 6.43 -1.41 7.73
N ASP A 32 6.06 -2.70 7.85
CA ASP A 32 5.39 -3.43 6.78
C ASP A 32 4.03 -2.79 6.40
N ARG A 33 3.26 -2.36 7.40
CA ARG A 33 1.98 -1.63 7.21
C ARG A 33 2.16 -0.25 6.56
N ILE A 34 3.27 0.42 6.82
CA ILE A 34 3.61 1.70 6.18
C ILE A 34 4.09 1.45 4.74
N VAL A 35 4.89 0.42 4.51
CA VAL A 35 5.41 0.07 3.19
C VAL A 35 4.27 -0.31 2.23
N ASP A 36 3.26 -1.04 2.70
CA ASP A 36 2.01 -1.31 1.94
C ASP A 36 1.24 -0.03 1.56
N SER A 37 1.34 1.03 2.37
CA SER A 37 0.76 2.35 2.08
C SER A 37 1.60 3.22 1.15
N ILE A 38 2.88 2.88 0.95
CA ILE A 38 3.82 3.67 0.15
C ILE A 38 3.90 3.15 -1.30
N PHE A 39 3.62 1.87 -1.57
CA PHE A 39 3.70 1.33 -2.93
C PHE A 39 2.70 1.95 -3.91
N ALA A 40 1.57 2.49 -3.44
CA ALA A 40 0.62 3.19 -4.29
C ALA A 40 1.02 4.65 -4.57
N ASN A 41 1.97 5.19 -3.80
CA ASN A 41 2.38 6.58 -3.87
C ASN A 41 3.63 6.70 -4.74
N TYR A 42 3.57 7.58 -5.72
CA TYR A 42 4.68 7.89 -6.60
C TYR A 42 4.87 9.40 -6.71
N LEU A 43 6.08 9.77 -7.06
CA LEU A 43 6.46 11.16 -7.22
C LEU A 43 6.14 11.63 -8.64
N SER A 44 5.54 12.81 -8.75
CA SER A 44 5.15 13.40 -10.04
C SER A 44 5.30 14.92 -10.06
N ARG A 45 5.34 15.47 -11.28
CA ARG A 45 5.35 16.92 -11.59
C ARG A 45 4.17 17.29 -12.48
N PRO A 46 3.72 18.56 -12.46
CA PRO A 46 2.60 18.99 -13.29
C PRO A 46 2.89 18.73 -14.78
N GLY A 47 1.98 18.05 -15.47
CA GLY A 47 2.10 17.74 -16.90
C GLY A 47 2.98 16.53 -17.25
N VAL A 48 3.63 15.88 -16.28
CA VAL A 48 4.44 14.67 -16.50
C VAL A 48 3.65 13.43 -16.09
N ARG A 49 3.28 12.59 -17.07
CA ARG A 49 2.46 11.39 -16.84
C ARG A 49 3.24 10.19 -16.26
N GLN A 50 4.55 10.14 -16.45
CA GLN A 50 5.38 9.03 -15.95
C GLN A 50 5.86 9.32 -14.52
N PRO A 51 5.88 8.31 -13.63
CA PRO A 51 6.47 8.45 -12.31
C PRO A 51 7.94 8.88 -12.39
N ILE A 52 8.34 9.81 -11.52
CA ILE A 52 9.72 10.30 -11.47
C ILE A 52 10.60 9.26 -10.79
N PHE A 53 11.65 8.82 -11.48
CA PHE A 53 12.71 8.02 -10.89
C PHE A 53 13.57 8.89 -9.97
N THR A 54 13.65 8.54 -8.70
CA THR A 54 14.52 9.21 -7.74
C THR A 54 15.82 8.42 -7.56
N SER A 55 16.91 8.97 -8.11
CA SER A 55 18.25 8.44 -7.84
C SER A 55 18.57 8.55 -6.35
N TYR A 56 19.11 7.47 -5.77
CA TYR A 56 19.43 7.39 -4.35
C TYR A 56 20.85 6.89 -4.15
N CYS A 57 21.65 7.61 -3.35
CA CYS A 57 23.00 7.19 -2.95
C CYS A 57 23.21 7.31 -1.44
N ASP A 58 24.36 6.84 -0.93
CA ASP A 58 24.67 6.98 0.48
C ASP A 58 24.97 8.44 0.87
N GLY A 59 25.58 9.22 -0.02
CA GLY A 59 25.92 10.63 0.19
C GLY A 59 27.11 10.87 1.13
N ASN A 60 27.84 9.81 1.50
CA ASN A 60 29.05 9.89 2.35
C ASN A 60 30.27 9.30 1.62
N ARG A 61 30.12 8.15 0.96
CA ARG A 61 31.15 7.58 0.08
C ARG A 61 30.90 7.91 -1.40
N VAL A 62 29.66 8.19 -1.78
CA VAL A 62 29.24 8.52 -3.15
C VAL A 62 28.29 9.72 -3.12
N THR A 63 28.62 10.77 -3.88
CA THR A 63 27.75 11.93 -4.12
C THR A 63 26.91 11.72 -5.37
N CYS A 64 25.61 12.05 -5.31
CA CYS A 64 24.67 11.96 -6.42
C CYS A 64 23.82 13.23 -6.51
N GLU A 65 23.28 13.54 -7.70
CA GLU A 65 22.34 14.64 -7.91
C GLU A 65 20.95 14.41 -7.27
N GLY A 66 20.71 13.22 -6.70
CA GLY A 66 19.43 12.83 -6.11
C GLY A 66 19.45 12.71 -4.58
N LEU A 67 18.50 11.93 -4.06
CA LEU A 67 18.40 11.67 -2.63
C LEU A 67 19.69 11.06 -2.07
N SER A 68 20.11 11.60 -0.94
CA SER A 68 21.24 11.08 -0.18
C SER A 68 20.73 10.44 1.11
N GLN A 69 21.17 9.21 1.40
CA GLN A 69 20.80 8.51 2.63
C GLN A 69 21.03 9.36 3.87
N TRP A 70 22.23 9.91 4.02
CA TRP A 70 22.57 10.71 5.19
C TRP A 70 21.95 12.10 5.11
N GLY A 71 21.90 12.72 3.93
CA GLY A 71 21.28 14.03 3.75
C GLY A 71 19.78 14.02 4.09
N SER A 72 19.02 13.04 3.58
CA SER A 72 17.62 12.86 3.93
C SER A 72 17.41 12.52 5.41
N ARG A 73 18.32 11.75 6.03
CA ARG A 73 18.28 11.49 7.47
C ARG A 73 18.42 12.79 8.26
N TYR A 74 19.41 13.62 7.95
CA TYR A 74 19.65 14.89 8.67
C TYR A 74 18.48 15.86 8.54
N LEU A 75 17.91 15.99 7.34
CA LEU A 75 16.71 16.80 7.13
C LEU A 75 15.52 16.27 7.95
N GLY A 76 15.35 14.95 8.00
CA GLY A 76 14.33 14.33 8.87
C GLY A 76 14.56 14.60 10.36
N GLU A 77 15.82 14.55 10.84
CA GLU A 77 16.18 14.91 12.22
C GLU A 77 15.92 16.40 12.52
N GLN A 78 15.95 17.27 11.50
CA GLN A 78 15.57 18.68 11.59
C GLN A 78 14.05 18.92 11.51
N GLY A 79 13.24 17.86 11.40
CA GLY A 79 11.78 17.94 11.39
C GLY A 79 11.16 18.10 10.01
N TYR A 80 11.93 17.97 8.93
CA TYR A 80 11.37 18.02 7.57
C TYR A 80 10.48 16.80 7.33
N THR A 81 9.30 17.04 6.77
CA THR A 81 8.40 15.99 6.31
C THR A 81 8.94 15.29 5.05
N PRO A 82 8.47 14.07 4.73
CA PRO A 82 8.92 13.37 3.52
C PRO A 82 8.80 14.20 2.24
N ILE A 83 7.71 14.95 2.06
CA ILE A 83 7.51 15.78 0.86
C ILE A 83 8.46 16.98 0.82
N GLU A 84 8.79 17.58 1.96
CA GLU A 84 9.75 18.68 2.04
C GLU A 84 11.16 18.21 1.71
N ILE A 85 11.55 17.01 2.17
CA ILE A 85 12.82 16.39 1.79
C ILE A 85 12.86 16.14 0.29
N ILE A 86 11.80 15.61 -0.31
CA ILE A 86 11.74 15.42 -1.77
C ILE A 86 11.88 16.75 -2.51
N ARG A 87 11.20 17.81 -2.07
CA ARG A 87 11.28 19.13 -2.69
C ARG A 87 12.65 19.78 -2.54
N TYR A 88 13.35 19.49 -1.44
CA TYR A 88 14.74 19.93 -1.23
C TYR A 88 15.67 19.37 -2.32
N TYR A 89 15.52 18.10 -2.70
CA TYR A 89 16.37 17.46 -3.70
C TYR A 89 15.91 17.68 -5.14
N TYR A 90 14.60 17.72 -5.38
CA TYR A 90 14.03 17.65 -6.74
C TYR A 90 13.20 18.86 -7.14
N GLY A 91 13.14 19.90 -6.31
CA GLY A 91 12.39 21.14 -6.59
C GLY A 91 10.97 21.17 -6.02
N ASN A 92 10.43 22.39 -5.88
CA ASN A 92 9.15 22.65 -5.21
C ASN A 92 7.91 22.22 -6.00
N ASP A 93 8.06 21.89 -7.28
CA ASP A 93 7.00 21.41 -8.18
C ASP A 93 6.65 19.91 -7.96
N MET A 94 7.37 19.24 -7.08
CA MET A 94 7.12 17.84 -6.73
C MET A 94 5.91 17.67 -5.81
N TYR A 95 5.10 16.66 -6.12
CA TYR A 95 4.03 16.17 -5.26
C TYR A 95 4.00 14.64 -5.24
N ILE A 96 3.48 14.10 -4.14
CA ILE A 96 3.18 12.67 -3.99
C ILE A 96 1.79 12.46 -4.56
N ASN A 97 1.69 11.65 -5.60
CA ASN A 97 0.44 11.23 -6.20
C ASN A 97 0.19 9.76 -5.88
N SER A 98 -1.07 9.35 -5.86
CA SER A 98 -1.45 7.95 -5.69
C SER A 98 -1.92 7.37 -7.01
N THR A 99 -1.51 6.15 -7.34
CA THR A 99 -2.07 5.45 -8.50
C THR A 99 -3.49 4.99 -8.18
N GLN A 100 -4.41 5.24 -9.11
CA GLN A 100 -5.79 4.74 -9.03
C GLN A 100 -5.86 3.22 -9.29
N TYR A 101 -4.78 2.62 -9.81
CA TYR A 101 -4.72 1.21 -10.19
C TYR A 101 -3.43 0.57 -9.69
N ILE A 102 -3.57 -0.41 -8.79
CA ILE A 102 -2.52 -1.39 -8.49
C ILE A 102 -2.87 -2.61 -9.34
N SER A 103 -1.97 -3.03 -10.22
CA SER A 103 -2.20 -4.20 -11.08
C SER A 103 -2.59 -5.41 -10.21
N GLY A 104 -3.76 -5.98 -10.47
CA GLY A 104 -4.31 -7.11 -9.70
C GLY A 104 -5.22 -6.74 -8.53
N VAL A 105 -5.53 -5.45 -8.28
CA VAL A 105 -6.58 -5.02 -7.34
C VAL A 105 -7.75 -4.41 -8.13
N PRO A 106 -8.98 -4.95 -8.01
CA PRO A 106 -10.09 -4.57 -8.88
C PRO A 106 -10.59 -3.11 -8.71
N SER A 107 -10.27 -2.42 -7.60
CA SER A 107 -10.71 -1.05 -7.31
C SER A 107 -9.87 -0.41 -6.20
N SER A 108 -9.51 0.86 -6.36
CA SER A 108 -8.75 1.63 -5.37
C SER A 108 -9.60 2.12 -4.19
N TRP A 109 -8.93 2.34 -3.05
CA TRP A 109 -9.54 2.94 -1.86
C TRP A 109 -10.09 4.33 -2.20
N PRO A 110 -11.31 4.69 -1.74
CA PRO A 110 -12.02 5.88 -2.23
C PRO A 110 -11.51 7.23 -1.69
N GLY A 111 -10.44 7.25 -0.89
CA GLY A 111 -9.92 8.48 -0.28
C GLY A 111 -10.53 8.82 1.08
N TYR A 112 -11.45 7.99 1.58
CA TYR A 112 -12.09 8.13 2.89
C TYR A 112 -12.42 6.76 3.50
N ASP A 113 -12.55 6.72 4.83
CA ASP A 113 -12.87 5.50 5.58
C ASP A 113 -14.33 5.09 5.39
N LEU A 114 -14.59 3.78 5.25
CA LEU A 114 -15.95 3.25 5.32
C LEU A 114 -16.28 2.82 6.74
N THR A 115 -17.35 3.37 7.29
CA THR A 115 -17.80 3.16 8.67
C THR A 115 -19.32 3.16 8.73
N ILE A 116 -19.89 2.94 9.91
CA ILE A 116 -21.35 2.96 10.10
C ILE A 116 -21.93 4.25 9.55
N GLY A 117 -22.90 4.12 8.64
CA GLY A 117 -23.55 5.24 7.95
C GLY A 117 -22.98 5.54 6.56
N SER A 118 -21.80 5.01 6.19
CA SER A 118 -21.32 5.04 4.81
C SER A 118 -22.25 4.23 3.89
N SER A 119 -22.38 4.65 2.64
CA SER A 119 -23.17 3.93 1.63
C SER A 119 -22.64 4.12 0.21
N GLY A 120 -23.12 3.30 -0.72
CA GLY A 120 -22.82 3.36 -2.14
C GLY A 120 -21.92 2.24 -2.65
N GLN A 121 -21.42 2.41 -3.87
CA GLN A 121 -20.73 1.33 -4.62
C GLN A 121 -19.48 0.79 -3.92
N LYS A 122 -18.76 1.64 -3.17
CA LYS A 122 -17.55 1.22 -2.45
C LYS A 122 -17.87 0.34 -1.23
N VAL A 123 -19.00 0.60 -0.57
CA VAL A 123 -19.50 -0.26 0.51
C VAL A 123 -19.96 -1.60 -0.07
N LEU A 124 -20.75 -1.55 -1.14
CA LEU A 124 -21.23 -2.76 -1.84
C LEU A 124 -20.06 -3.67 -2.25
N GLN A 125 -19.02 -3.06 -2.80
CA GLN A 125 -17.83 -3.79 -3.22
C GLN A 125 -17.15 -4.52 -2.05
N ILE A 126 -16.96 -3.85 -0.89
CA ILE A 126 -16.35 -4.50 0.26
C ILE A 126 -17.27 -5.59 0.83
N GLN A 127 -18.58 -5.40 0.82
CA GLN A 127 -19.54 -6.44 1.23
C GLN A 127 -19.39 -7.70 0.36
N GLN A 128 -19.34 -7.53 -0.98
CA GLN A 128 -19.09 -8.62 -1.92
C GLN A 128 -17.75 -9.33 -1.67
N HIS A 129 -16.69 -8.56 -1.47
CA HIS A 129 -15.37 -9.14 -1.18
C HIS A 129 -15.37 -9.91 0.13
N LEU A 130 -15.95 -9.35 1.20
CA LEU A 130 -16.05 -10.02 2.51
C LEU A 130 -16.86 -11.31 2.42
N ASN A 131 -18.00 -11.30 1.73
CA ASN A 131 -18.82 -12.49 1.54
C ASN A 131 -18.08 -13.59 0.77
N ARG A 132 -17.37 -13.23 -0.30
CA ARG A 132 -16.54 -14.21 -1.02
C ARG A 132 -15.44 -14.79 -0.15
N ILE A 133 -14.77 -13.96 0.64
CA ILE A 133 -13.74 -14.40 1.58
C ILE A 133 -14.35 -15.30 2.65
N ALA A 134 -15.56 -15.01 3.13
CA ALA A 134 -16.25 -15.79 4.15
C ALA A 134 -16.51 -17.24 3.74
N GLU A 135 -16.59 -17.55 2.44
CA GLU A 135 -16.67 -18.94 1.95
C GLU A 135 -15.45 -19.78 2.34
N ASN A 136 -14.26 -19.18 2.38
CA ASN A 136 -13.02 -19.82 2.81
C ASN A 136 -12.70 -19.57 4.30
N TYR A 137 -13.26 -18.51 4.88
CA TYR A 137 -13.05 -18.09 6.26
C TYR A 137 -14.40 -17.96 6.99
N PRO A 138 -15.04 -19.08 7.37
CA PRO A 138 -16.42 -19.10 7.88
C PRO A 138 -16.62 -18.40 9.23
N ALA A 139 -15.52 -18.02 9.89
CA ALA A 139 -15.57 -17.16 11.08
C ALA A 139 -16.02 -15.72 10.73
N ILE A 140 -15.84 -15.26 9.49
CA ILE A 140 -16.34 -13.97 9.02
C ILE A 140 -17.84 -14.12 8.75
N PRO A 141 -18.71 -13.34 9.42
CA PRO A 141 -20.13 -13.34 9.14
C PRO A 141 -20.44 -12.96 7.69
N THR A 142 -21.30 -13.72 7.03
CA THR A 142 -21.92 -13.31 5.76
C THR A 142 -22.88 -12.14 6.03
N ILE A 143 -22.84 -11.13 5.16
CA ILE A 143 -23.59 -9.88 5.30
C ILE A 143 -24.41 -9.59 4.05
N ALA A 144 -25.39 -8.69 4.17
CA ALA A 144 -26.13 -8.20 3.00
C ALA A 144 -25.21 -7.38 2.09
N GLU A 145 -25.38 -7.53 0.78
CA GLU A 145 -24.72 -6.75 -0.27
C GLU A 145 -25.65 -5.64 -0.75
N ASP A 146 -26.02 -4.76 0.16
CA ASP A 146 -26.99 -3.69 -0.04
C ASP A 146 -26.35 -2.32 -0.31
N GLY A 147 -25.02 -2.24 -0.21
CA GLY A 147 -24.27 -0.99 -0.31
C GLY A 147 -24.47 -0.07 0.89
N ILE A 148 -24.94 -0.58 2.04
CA ILE A 148 -25.15 0.18 3.28
C ILE A 148 -24.25 -0.37 4.38
N TYR A 149 -23.40 0.49 4.93
CA TYR A 149 -22.48 0.10 5.98
C TYR A 149 -23.20 0.16 7.33
N GLY A 150 -23.85 -0.94 7.69
CA GLY A 150 -24.53 -1.13 8.97
C GLY A 150 -23.65 -1.80 10.05
N SER A 151 -24.27 -2.11 11.18
CA SER A 151 -23.62 -2.84 12.28
C SER A 151 -23.14 -4.23 11.88
N GLY A 152 -23.88 -4.92 11.00
CA GLY A 152 -23.47 -6.22 10.44
C GLY A 152 -22.17 -6.13 9.65
N THR A 153 -22.06 -5.16 8.74
CA THR A 153 -20.83 -4.88 7.97
C THR A 153 -19.67 -4.54 8.90
N ALA A 154 -19.90 -3.72 9.93
CA ALA A 154 -18.88 -3.35 10.90
C ALA A 154 -18.34 -4.57 11.68
N GLU A 155 -19.20 -5.52 12.07
CA GLU A 155 -18.75 -6.74 12.77
C GLU A 155 -18.02 -7.71 11.84
N ALA A 156 -18.45 -7.82 10.58
CA ALA A 156 -17.74 -8.61 9.59
C ALA A 156 -16.32 -8.06 9.34
N VAL A 157 -16.19 -6.74 9.19
CA VAL A 157 -14.90 -6.05 9.05
C VAL A 157 -14.04 -6.24 10.30
N ARG A 158 -14.63 -6.10 11.50
CA ARG A 158 -13.90 -6.32 12.76
C ARG A 158 -13.36 -7.74 12.86
N THR A 159 -14.15 -8.72 12.45
CA THR A 159 -13.74 -10.13 12.47
C THR A 159 -12.67 -10.42 11.43
N PHE A 160 -12.81 -9.90 10.21
CA PHE A 160 -11.76 -9.92 9.20
C PHE A 160 -10.44 -9.34 9.74
N GLN A 161 -10.51 -8.15 10.36
CA GLN A 161 -9.34 -7.49 10.93
C GLN A 161 -8.65 -8.37 11.98
N ARG A 162 -9.40 -8.99 12.91
CA ARG A 162 -8.83 -9.91 13.90
C ARG A 162 -8.10 -11.09 13.22
N ILE A 163 -8.73 -11.72 12.22
CA ILE A 163 -8.18 -12.88 11.52
C ILE A 163 -6.86 -12.54 10.80
N PHE A 164 -6.81 -11.37 10.16
CA PHE A 164 -5.66 -10.96 9.34
C PHE A 164 -4.67 -10.01 10.03
N GLY A 165 -4.71 -9.94 11.36
CA GLY A 165 -3.71 -9.20 12.17
C GLY A 165 -3.80 -7.68 12.06
N LEU A 166 -4.98 -7.14 11.72
CA LEU A 166 -5.26 -5.71 11.71
C LEU A 166 -5.93 -5.27 13.03
N PRO A 167 -5.84 -3.98 13.41
CA PRO A 167 -6.61 -3.42 14.51
C PRO A 167 -8.10 -3.61 14.24
N ALA A 168 -8.80 -4.25 15.19
CA ALA A 168 -10.20 -4.64 15.06
C ALA A 168 -11.16 -3.46 15.34
N THR A 169 -11.05 -2.40 14.55
CA THR A 169 -11.88 -1.17 14.67
C THR A 169 -13.29 -1.39 14.13
N GLY A 170 -13.46 -2.27 13.13
CA GLY A 170 -14.69 -2.39 12.35
C GLY A 170 -14.85 -1.26 11.32
N ILE A 171 -13.79 -0.49 11.06
CA ILE A 171 -13.71 0.58 10.06
C ILE A 171 -12.83 0.09 8.91
N VAL A 172 -13.28 0.30 7.66
CA VAL A 172 -12.47 0.04 6.48
C VAL A 172 -11.64 1.29 6.17
N ASP A 173 -10.50 1.39 6.84
CA ASP A 173 -9.44 2.34 6.51
C ASP A 173 -8.62 1.87 5.30
N TYR A 174 -7.66 2.70 4.87
CA TYR A 174 -6.80 2.37 3.73
C TYR A 174 -6.14 0.97 3.86
N PRO A 175 -5.45 0.61 4.98
CA PRO A 175 -4.89 -0.73 5.13
C PRO A 175 -5.92 -1.85 5.05
N THR A 176 -7.09 -1.66 5.66
CA THR A 176 -8.15 -2.67 5.66
C THR A 176 -8.71 -2.91 4.26
N TRP A 177 -8.93 -1.84 3.47
CA TRP A 177 -9.39 -1.94 2.08
C TRP A 177 -8.49 -2.82 1.22
N TYR A 178 -7.19 -2.54 1.26
CA TYR A 178 -6.22 -3.27 0.44
C TYR A 178 -6.00 -4.68 0.95
N LYS A 179 -6.06 -4.91 2.27
CA LYS A 179 -6.00 -6.28 2.81
C LYS A 179 -7.21 -7.10 2.35
N ILE A 180 -8.43 -6.56 2.44
CA ILE A 180 -9.64 -7.24 1.93
C ILE A 180 -9.49 -7.56 0.45
N SER A 181 -9.07 -6.58 -0.36
CA SER A 181 -8.90 -6.76 -1.80
C SER A 181 -7.85 -7.82 -2.16
N ALA A 182 -6.71 -7.83 -1.45
CA ALA A 182 -5.65 -8.82 -1.67
C ALA A 182 -6.10 -10.24 -1.31
N ILE A 183 -6.80 -10.40 -0.17
CA ILE A 183 -7.34 -11.71 0.23
C ILE A 183 -8.43 -12.17 -0.74
N TYR A 184 -9.32 -11.26 -1.18
CA TYR A 184 -10.33 -11.56 -2.20
C TYR A 184 -9.70 -12.14 -3.47
N VAL A 185 -8.67 -11.49 -4.01
CA VAL A 185 -7.96 -11.98 -5.21
C VAL A 185 -7.23 -13.30 -4.95
N GLY A 186 -6.68 -13.47 -3.75
CA GLY A 186 -6.06 -14.74 -3.34
C GLY A 186 -7.05 -15.89 -3.36
N VAL A 187 -8.25 -15.72 -2.77
CA VAL A 187 -9.26 -16.78 -2.69
C VAL A 187 -9.93 -17.05 -4.04
N THR A 188 -10.14 -16.03 -4.88
CA THR A 188 -10.75 -16.24 -6.21
C THR A 188 -9.82 -17.01 -7.15
N ARG A 189 -8.51 -16.72 -7.15
CA ARG A 189 -7.53 -17.49 -7.95
C ARG A 189 -7.41 -18.95 -7.53
N ILE A 190 -7.63 -19.27 -6.26
CA ILE A 190 -7.67 -20.65 -5.77
C ILE A 190 -8.93 -21.38 -6.25
N SER A 191 -9.98 -20.63 -6.63
CA SER A 191 -11.30 -21.17 -6.98
C SER A 191 -11.53 -21.33 -8.48
N GLU A 192 -10.64 -20.83 -9.34
CA GLU A 192 -10.71 -21.03 -10.79
C GLU A 192 -10.03 -22.37 -11.16
N PRO A 193 -10.77 -23.37 -11.70
CA PRO A 193 -10.12 -24.51 -12.34
C PRO A 193 -9.42 -24.02 -13.61
N GLY A 194 -8.11 -24.28 -13.69
CA GLY A 194 -7.30 -23.97 -14.87
C GLY A 194 -7.66 -24.77 -16.11
#